data_AF-A0A3A4ZDB9-F1
#
_entry.id   AF-A0A3A4ZDB9-F1
#
_cell.length_a   1.000
_cell.length_b   1.000
_cell.length_c   1.000
_cell.angle_alpha   90.00
_cell.angle_beta   90.00
_cell.angle_gamma   90.00
#
_symmetry.space_group_name_H-M   'P 1'
#
loop_
_entity.id
_entity.type
_entity.pdbx_description
1 polymer ?
#
loop_
_entity_poly.entity_id
_entity_poly.type
_entity_poly.pdbx_seq_one_letter_code
_entity_poly.pdbx_strand_id
1 'polypeptide(L)'
;MKRCVWLFMLLFILACQTGSDSRTARDATFSFKGAVPKISDILGPQSMQAQGEIRLLVVPVRFPDARPQLTLDQIRTKAVVRLNDYVKSQSYGRAWIKADMTGWISLPDTLSEYRVSSSNFKVDRNRVRKLVEDTLTGLEKDVDFFEYQHMLVVPGVFTTSDKGYGMVCYCANPGMLTGVRRNPGYVTLRSKGGKEFSGGVFVGTENAHLGMFAHDFFHALGGVHDNQRLVP
;
A
#
# COMPACT_ATOMS: atom_id res chain seq x y z
N MET A 1 54.97 3.98 74.72
CA MET A 1 55.59 4.80 73.66
C MET A 1 55.46 4.10 72.31
N LYS A 2 54.81 4.76 71.35
CA LYS A 2 54.90 4.61 69.88
C LYS A 2 54.79 3.21 69.26
N ARG A 3 53.68 2.98 68.53
CA ARG A 3 53.60 2.52 67.11
C ARG A 3 52.11 2.50 66.72
N CYS A 4 51.71 3.26 65.69
CA CYS A 4 51.62 2.86 64.26
C CYS A 4 50.62 1.72 64.03
N VAL A 5 49.77 1.66 63.01
CA VAL A 5 49.21 2.54 61.97
C VAL A 5 48.25 1.58 61.23
N TRP A 6 47.01 2.02 60.99
CA TRP A 6 46.13 1.74 59.84
C TRP A 6 45.90 0.30 59.34
N LEU A 7 44.63 -0.14 59.29
CA LEU A 7 43.88 -0.36 58.03
C LEU A 7 42.45 -0.85 58.34
N PHE A 8 41.43 -0.05 58.03
CA PHE A 8 40.12 -0.59 57.62
C PHE A 8 39.59 0.28 56.48
N MET A 9 39.66 -0.30 55.29
CA MET A 9 39.12 0.18 54.04
C MET A 9 37.58 0.07 54.10
N LEU A 10 36.87 1.19 54.00
CA LEU A 10 35.45 1.22 53.70
C LEU A 10 35.31 1.75 52.26
N LEU A 11 35.19 0.81 51.32
CA LEU A 11 34.86 1.09 49.92
C LEU A 11 33.40 1.57 49.83
N PHE A 12 33.22 2.83 49.47
CA PHE A 12 31.98 3.30 48.87
C PHE A 12 31.95 2.85 47.42
N ILE A 13 31.08 1.90 47.10
CA ILE A 13 30.75 1.54 45.72
C ILE A 13 29.84 2.64 45.16
N LEU A 14 30.41 3.55 44.38
CA LEU A 14 29.64 4.31 43.39
C LEU A 14 29.18 3.31 42.31
N ALA A 15 27.90 2.96 42.34
CA ALA A 15 27.25 2.33 41.20
C ALA A 15 27.13 3.38 40.09
N CYS A 16 28.00 3.30 39.08
CA CYS A 16 27.75 3.90 37.78
C CYS A 16 26.46 3.27 37.24
N GLN A 17 25.36 4.03 37.29
CA GLN A 17 24.16 3.72 36.54
C GLN A 17 24.54 3.77 35.06
N THR A 18 24.66 2.59 34.45
CA THR A 18 24.63 2.43 33.01
C THR A 18 23.32 3.02 32.53
N GLY A 19 23.40 4.19 31.89
CA GLY A 19 22.27 4.83 31.24
C GLY A 19 21.60 3.82 30.33
N SER A 20 20.33 3.53 30.61
CA SER A 20 19.47 2.89 29.64
C SER A 20 19.29 3.88 28.51
N ASP A 21 20.06 3.70 27.44
CA ASP A 21 19.69 4.21 26.13
C ASP A 21 18.42 3.46 25.72
N SER A 22 17.29 3.92 26.27
CA SER A 22 16.00 3.71 25.67
C SER A 22 16.04 4.43 24.32
N ARG A 23 16.53 3.71 23.31
CA ARG A 23 16.13 3.95 21.93
C ARG A 23 14.61 3.88 21.96
N THR A 24 14.01 5.04 22.12
CA THR A 24 12.63 5.32 21.81
C THR A 24 12.43 4.77 20.42
N ALA A 25 11.85 3.57 20.37
CA ALA A 25 11.17 3.08 19.19
C ALA A 25 10.29 4.25 18.78
N ARG A 26 10.60 4.85 17.63
CA ARG A 26 9.68 5.74 16.97
C ARG A 26 8.48 4.87 16.65
N ASP A 27 7.49 4.88 17.54
CA ASP A 27 6.10 4.63 17.21
C ASP A 27 5.67 5.77 16.27
N ALA A 28 6.23 5.75 15.05
CA ALA A 28 5.66 6.41 13.91
C ALA A 28 4.60 5.46 13.37
N THR A 29 3.54 5.23 14.17
CA THR A 29 2.28 4.74 13.63
C THR A 29 1.78 5.85 12.71
N PHE A 30 2.14 5.78 11.43
CA PHE A 30 1.61 6.68 10.41
C PHE A 30 0.14 6.30 10.22
N SER A 31 -0.72 6.90 11.04
CA SER A 31 -2.12 6.99 10.72
C SER A 31 -2.20 7.88 9.48
N PHE A 32 -2.57 7.30 8.35
CA PHE A 32 -3.03 8.05 7.19
C PHE A 32 -4.31 8.80 7.62
N LYS A 33 -4.14 9.94 8.29
CA LYS A 33 -5.19 10.94 8.46
C LYS A 33 -5.33 11.54 7.07
N GLY A 34 -6.20 10.93 6.26
CA GLY A 34 -6.50 11.41 4.92
C GLY A 34 -6.64 12.93 4.94
N ALA A 35 -5.95 13.61 4.04
CA ALA A 35 -5.97 15.06 4.00
C ALA A 35 -7.43 15.55 3.97
N VAL A 36 -7.76 16.51 4.83
CA VAL A 36 -9.12 17.08 4.89
C VAL A 36 -9.45 17.64 3.52
N PRO A 37 -10.55 17.21 2.88
CA PRO A 37 -10.92 17.71 1.57
C PRO A 37 -11.12 19.21 1.57
N LYS A 38 -10.79 19.86 0.45
CA LYS A 38 -11.19 21.25 0.23
C LYS A 38 -12.64 21.28 -0.17
N ILE A 39 -13.48 21.97 0.61
CA ILE A 39 -14.89 22.15 0.27
C ILE A 39 -15.01 23.40 -0.60
N SER A 40 -15.69 23.28 -1.74
CA SER A 40 -16.05 24.41 -2.59
C SER A 40 -17.55 24.44 -2.80
N ASP A 41 -18.13 25.64 -2.88
CA ASP A 41 -19.58 25.82 -3.05
C ASP A 41 -20.08 25.31 -4.42
N ILE A 42 -19.18 25.17 -5.41
CA ILE A 42 -19.52 24.80 -6.79
C ILE A 42 -19.20 23.33 -7.09
N LEU A 43 -18.05 22.82 -6.65
CA LEU A 43 -17.56 21.49 -7.01
C LEU A 43 -17.71 20.46 -5.87
N GLY A 44 -18.21 20.88 -4.70
CA GLY A 44 -18.30 20.02 -3.52
C GLY A 44 -16.93 19.71 -2.91
N PRO A 45 -16.80 18.59 -2.16
CA PRO A 45 -15.55 18.16 -1.54
C PRO A 45 -14.52 17.72 -2.59
N GLN A 46 -13.32 18.29 -2.52
CA GLN A 46 -12.21 18.00 -3.43
C GLN A 46 -11.07 17.32 -2.66
N SER A 47 -10.59 16.18 -3.18
CA SER A 47 -9.44 15.49 -2.59
C SER A 47 -8.19 16.36 -2.67
N MET A 48 -7.55 16.58 -1.52
CA MET A 48 -6.24 17.22 -1.45
C MET A 48 -5.09 16.26 -1.75
N GLN A 49 -5.36 14.96 -1.89
CA GLN A 49 -4.37 13.92 -2.21
C GLN A 49 -4.11 13.82 -3.72
N ALA A 50 -4.98 14.41 -4.54
CA ALA A 50 -4.95 14.31 -6.00
C ALA A 50 -4.22 15.46 -6.70
N GLN A 51 -3.27 16.11 -6.02
CA GLN A 51 -2.49 17.23 -6.55
C GLN A 51 -1.00 16.98 -6.34
N GLY A 52 -0.17 17.53 -7.22
CA GLY A 52 1.28 17.42 -7.14
C GLY A 52 1.81 16.02 -7.47
N GLU A 53 2.93 15.67 -6.84
CA GLU A 53 3.57 14.36 -7.00
C GLU A 53 2.85 13.27 -6.20
N ILE A 54 2.41 12.24 -6.91
CA ILE A 54 1.77 11.06 -6.34
C ILE A 54 2.76 9.89 -6.41
N ARG A 55 3.21 9.41 -5.25
CA ARG A 55 4.21 8.33 -5.14
C ARG A 55 3.53 6.96 -5.16
N LEU A 56 3.76 6.19 -6.22
CA LEU A 56 3.09 4.91 -6.50
C LEU A 56 4.09 3.75 -6.54
N LEU A 57 3.88 2.72 -5.73
CA LEU A 57 4.59 1.45 -5.88
C LEU A 57 3.80 0.51 -6.80
N VAL A 58 4.40 0.05 -7.89
CA VAL A 58 3.80 -0.93 -8.81
C VAL A 58 4.47 -2.28 -8.62
N VAL A 59 3.67 -3.30 -8.27
CA VAL A 59 4.15 -4.61 -7.85
C VAL A 59 3.54 -5.72 -8.71
N PRO A 60 4.24 -6.18 -9.75
CA PRO A 60 3.88 -7.39 -10.46
C PRO A 60 4.06 -8.62 -9.58
N VAL A 61 3.02 -9.43 -9.48
CA VAL A 61 3.03 -10.67 -8.70
C VAL A 61 2.76 -11.89 -9.57
N ARG A 62 3.40 -13.01 -9.26
CA ARG A 62 3.18 -14.29 -9.93
C ARG A 62 2.73 -15.35 -8.94
N PHE A 63 1.90 -16.27 -9.42
CA PHE A 63 1.42 -17.41 -8.65
C PHE A 63 2.24 -18.65 -9.03
N PRO A 64 2.39 -19.65 -8.13
CA PRO A 64 3.08 -20.89 -8.42
C PRO A 64 2.49 -21.68 -9.62
N ASP A 65 1.17 -21.57 -9.83
CA ASP A 65 0.39 -22.33 -10.80
C ASP A 65 -0.12 -21.50 -11.99
N ALA A 66 0.30 -20.24 -12.12
CA ALA A 66 -0.11 -19.36 -13.22
C ALA A 66 1.09 -18.63 -13.82
N ARG A 67 1.15 -18.59 -15.16
CA ARG A 67 2.24 -17.95 -15.90
C ARG A 67 1.78 -16.59 -16.45
N PRO A 68 2.50 -15.49 -16.17
CA PRO A 68 2.26 -14.21 -16.81
C PRO A 68 2.43 -14.30 -18.32
N GLN A 69 1.55 -13.62 -19.06
CA GLN A 69 1.63 -13.53 -20.51
C GLN A 69 2.29 -12.24 -20.97
N LEU A 70 2.31 -11.19 -20.13
CA LEU A 70 2.99 -9.93 -20.44
C LEU A 70 4.39 -9.87 -19.84
N THR A 71 5.30 -9.17 -20.53
CA THR A 71 6.59 -8.81 -19.97
C THR A 71 6.47 -7.68 -18.96
N LEU A 72 7.47 -7.52 -18.10
CA LEU A 72 7.54 -6.38 -17.18
C LEU A 72 7.52 -5.05 -17.94
N ASP A 73 8.12 -4.95 -19.12
CA ASP A 73 8.11 -3.72 -19.93
C ASP A 73 6.73 -3.39 -20.48
N GLN A 74 5.95 -4.40 -20.88
CA GLN A 74 4.57 -4.21 -21.30
C GLN A 74 3.70 -3.75 -20.13
N ILE A 75 3.88 -4.33 -18.94
CA ILE A 75 3.20 -3.89 -17.73
C ILE A 75 3.63 -2.46 -17.37
N ARG A 76 4.93 -2.14 -17.37
CA ARG A 76 5.48 -0.80 -17.12
C ARG A 76 4.85 0.24 -18.05
N THR A 77 4.81 -0.06 -19.35
CA THR A 77 4.20 0.84 -20.34
C THR A 77 2.75 1.16 -19.99
N LYS A 78 1.95 0.16 -19.61
CA LYS A 78 0.53 0.34 -19.31
C LYS A 78 0.27 0.99 -17.95
N ALA A 79 0.89 0.45 -16.90
CA ALA A 79 0.59 0.75 -15.50
C ALA A 79 1.39 1.95 -14.95
N VAL A 80 2.53 2.27 -15.57
CA VAL A 80 3.36 3.42 -15.16
C VAL A 80 3.26 4.55 -16.18
N VAL A 81 3.73 4.30 -17.41
CA VAL A 81 3.89 5.38 -18.41
C VAL A 81 2.53 5.94 -18.81
N ARG A 82 1.64 5.09 -19.35
CA ARG A 82 0.34 5.54 -19.84
C ARG A 82 -0.58 6.03 -18.74
N LEU A 83 -0.49 5.47 -17.53
CA LEU A 83 -1.27 5.95 -16.39
C LEU A 83 -0.81 7.36 -15.96
N ASN A 84 0.51 7.59 -15.86
CA ASN A 84 1.06 8.92 -15.57
C ASN A 84 0.68 9.95 -16.64
N ASP A 85 0.81 9.59 -17.92
CA ASP A 85 0.45 10.48 -19.03
C ASP A 85 -1.04 10.86 -18.98
N TYR A 86 -1.89 9.87 -18.68
CA TYR A 86 -3.32 10.11 -18.49
C TYR A 86 -3.57 11.05 -17.32
N VAL A 87 -2.97 10.81 -16.15
CA VAL A 87 -3.14 11.66 -14.96
C VAL A 87 -2.67 13.09 -15.22
N LYS A 88 -1.49 13.28 -15.84
CA LYS A 88 -0.98 14.60 -16.21
C LYS A 88 -1.92 15.30 -17.17
N SER A 89 -2.40 14.60 -18.19
CA SER A 89 -3.34 15.16 -19.18
C SER A 89 -4.65 15.58 -18.52
N GLN A 90 -5.30 14.70 -17.76
CA GLN A 90 -6.62 14.95 -17.19
C GLN A 90 -6.59 15.97 -16.04
N SER A 91 -5.45 16.12 -15.37
CA SER A 91 -5.25 17.14 -14.33
C SER A 91 -4.74 18.48 -14.87
N TYR A 92 -4.58 18.64 -16.19
CA TYR A 92 -3.95 19.82 -16.80
C TYR A 92 -2.56 20.12 -16.22
N GLY A 93 -1.78 19.06 -15.96
CA GLY A 93 -0.43 19.13 -15.39
C GLY A 93 -0.39 19.39 -13.89
N ARG A 94 -1.53 19.43 -13.19
CA ARG A 94 -1.59 19.70 -11.74
C ARG A 94 -1.25 18.49 -10.88
N ALA A 95 -1.27 17.29 -11.44
CA ALA A 95 -0.90 16.06 -10.77
C ALA A 95 -0.03 15.18 -11.69
N TRP A 96 0.91 14.45 -11.10
CA TRP A 96 1.71 13.46 -11.81
C TRP A 96 2.05 12.29 -10.91
N ILE A 97 2.28 11.12 -11.53
CA ILE A 97 2.71 9.92 -10.83
C ILE A 97 4.24 9.83 -10.90
N LYS A 98 4.87 9.70 -9.74
CA LYS A 98 6.22 9.16 -9.59
C LYS A 98 6.10 7.71 -9.16
N ALA A 99 6.27 6.80 -10.11
CA ALA A 99 6.10 5.38 -9.87
C ALA A 99 7.44 4.64 -9.84
N ASP A 100 7.58 3.76 -8.84
CA ASP A 100 8.62 2.74 -8.80
C ASP A 100 7.98 1.39 -9.06
N MET A 101 8.57 0.62 -9.97
CA MET A 101 8.06 -0.69 -10.36
C MET A 101 9.09 -1.77 -10.04
N THR A 102 8.66 -2.76 -9.27
CA THR A 102 9.49 -3.88 -8.85
C THR A 102 9.67 -4.89 -9.98
N GLY A 103 10.58 -5.85 -9.77
CA GLY A 103 10.52 -7.13 -10.48
C GLY A 103 9.29 -7.96 -10.06
N TRP A 104 9.19 -9.14 -10.62
CA TRP A 104 8.14 -10.10 -10.27
C TRP A 104 8.31 -10.66 -8.85
N ILE A 105 7.32 -10.44 -7.99
CA ILE A 105 7.22 -11.03 -6.66
C ILE A 105 6.47 -12.37 -6.73
N SER A 106 7.06 -13.42 -6.16
CA SER A 106 6.43 -14.74 -6.09
C SER A 106 5.51 -14.81 -4.87
N LEU A 107 4.23 -15.09 -5.09
CA LEU A 107 3.28 -15.35 -4.01
C LEU A 107 3.40 -16.80 -3.52
N PRO A 108 3.13 -17.05 -2.22
CA PRO A 108 3.30 -18.37 -1.63
C PRO A 108 2.28 -19.40 -2.10
N ASP A 109 1.05 -18.98 -2.43
CA ASP A 109 -0.06 -19.90 -2.70
C ASP A 109 -0.54 -19.83 -4.16
N THR A 110 -1.31 -20.83 -4.57
CA THR A 110 -1.90 -20.92 -5.92
C THR A 110 -2.89 -19.80 -6.19
N LEU A 111 -3.14 -19.50 -7.46
CA LEU A 111 -4.09 -18.50 -7.92
C LEU A 111 -5.46 -18.65 -7.25
N SER A 112 -5.92 -19.90 -7.06
CA SER A 112 -7.22 -20.21 -6.43
C SER A 112 -7.42 -19.57 -5.06
N GLU A 113 -6.36 -19.42 -4.27
CA GLU A 113 -6.39 -18.85 -2.93
C GLU A 113 -6.59 -17.34 -2.93
N TYR A 114 -6.28 -16.68 -4.04
CA TYR A 114 -6.40 -15.23 -4.20
C TYR A 114 -7.59 -14.81 -5.06
N ARG A 115 -8.24 -15.75 -5.76
CA ARG A 115 -9.35 -15.44 -6.68
C ARG A 115 -10.46 -14.64 -6.01
N VAL A 116 -10.84 -13.53 -6.62
CA VAL A 116 -11.95 -12.68 -6.17
C VAL A 116 -13.12 -12.80 -7.14
N SER A 117 -14.35 -12.69 -6.64
CA SER A 117 -15.53 -12.68 -7.51
C SER A 117 -15.48 -11.50 -8.47
N SER A 118 -15.92 -11.70 -9.72
CA SER A 118 -16.14 -10.60 -10.67
C SER A 118 -17.27 -9.64 -10.25
N SER A 119 -18.12 -10.06 -9.30
CA SER A 119 -19.17 -9.24 -8.71
C SER A 119 -18.66 -8.54 -7.45
N ASN A 120 -18.62 -7.20 -7.48
CA ASN A 120 -18.22 -6.34 -6.36
C ASN A 120 -18.97 -6.67 -5.04
N PHE A 121 -20.21 -7.18 -5.12
CA PHE A 121 -21.02 -7.52 -3.95
C PHE A 121 -20.73 -8.90 -3.36
N LYS A 122 -19.94 -9.73 -4.07
CA LYS A 122 -19.59 -11.10 -3.69
C LYS A 122 -18.07 -11.27 -3.49
N VAL A 123 -17.33 -10.17 -3.40
CA VAL A 123 -15.88 -10.20 -3.15
C VAL A 123 -15.62 -10.70 -1.74
N ASP A 124 -14.79 -11.73 -1.62
CA ASP A 124 -14.23 -12.16 -0.34
C ASP A 124 -13.09 -11.22 0.06
N ARG A 125 -13.33 -10.45 1.11
CA ARG A 125 -12.37 -9.46 1.63
C ARG A 125 -11.10 -10.10 2.18
N ASN A 126 -11.18 -11.33 2.67
CA ASN A 126 -10.02 -12.04 3.20
C ASN A 126 -9.03 -12.37 2.07
N ARG A 127 -9.53 -12.69 0.88
CA ARG A 127 -8.69 -12.93 -0.31
C ARG A 127 -8.05 -11.65 -0.82
N VAL A 128 -8.78 -10.54 -0.80
CA VAL A 128 -8.21 -9.21 -1.11
C VAL A 128 -7.09 -8.86 -0.13
N ARG A 129 -7.35 -9.00 1.18
CA ARG A 129 -6.35 -8.76 2.23
C ARG A 129 -5.13 -9.65 2.05
N LYS A 130 -5.35 -10.96 1.87
CA LYS A 130 -4.30 -11.95 1.65
C LYS A 130 -3.40 -11.57 0.48
N LEU A 131 -3.97 -11.20 -0.68
CA LEU A 131 -3.18 -10.77 -1.84
C LEU A 131 -2.23 -9.63 -1.46
N VAL A 132 -2.75 -8.59 -0.81
CA VAL A 132 -1.93 -7.42 -0.51
C VAL A 132 -0.91 -7.71 0.59
N GLU A 133 -1.28 -8.42 1.66
CA GLU A 133 -0.37 -8.74 2.78
C GLU A 133 0.73 -9.72 2.38
N ASP A 134 0.44 -10.72 1.53
CA ASP A 134 1.47 -11.59 0.96
C ASP A 134 2.39 -10.81 -0.01
N THR A 135 1.84 -9.84 -0.75
CA THR A 135 2.64 -8.92 -1.58
C THR A 135 3.58 -8.06 -0.73
N LEU A 136 3.08 -7.48 0.37
CA LEU A 136 3.90 -6.73 1.34
C LEU A 136 5.01 -7.62 1.90
N THR A 137 4.68 -8.86 2.27
CA THR A 137 5.65 -9.84 2.78
C THR A 137 6.75 -10.14 1.78
N GLY A 138 6.41 -10.24 0.48
CA GLY A 138 7.40 -10.44 -0.58
C GLY A 138 8.34 -9.25 -0.81
N LEU A 139 7.99 -8.05 -0.32
CA LEU A 139 8.73 -6.81 -0.52
C LEU A 139 9.42 -6.28 0.73
N GLU A 140 9.05 -6.78 1.92
CA GLU A 140 9.36 -6.14 3.20
C GLU A 140 10.86 -6.02 3.49
N LYS A 141 11.73 -6.75 2.80
CA LYS A 141 13.19 -6.65 2.98
C LYS A 141 13.81 -5.54 2.14
N ASP A 142 13.22 -5.24 0.99
CA ASP A 142 13.85 -4.41 -0.05
C ASP A 142 13.16 -3.04 -0.19
N VAL A 143 11.95 -2.91 0.35
CA VAL A 143 11.12 -1.70 0.20
C VAL A 143 10.82 -1.07 1.56
N ASP A 144 10.98 0.25 1.61
CA ASP A 144 10.38 1.08 2.64
C ASP A 144 9.01 1.57 2.17
N PHE A 145 7.94 1.10 2.84
CA PHE A 145 6.58 1.43 2.44
C PHE A 145 6.18 2.88 2.76
N PHE A 146 6.91 3.57 3.66
CA PHE A 146 6.64 4.98 3.98
C PHE A 146 6.93 5.93 2.81
N GLU A 147 7.76 5.50 1.86
CA GLU A 147 8.07 6.26 0.64
C GLU A 147 6.87 6.34 -0.32
N TYR A 148 5.82 5.56 -0.13
CA TYR A 148 4.70 5.47 -1.07
C TYR A 148 3.38 5.90 -0.46
N GLN A 149 2.57 6.60 -1.25
CA GLN A 149 1.19 6.96 -0.89
C GLN A 149 0.21 5.90 -1.38
N HIS A 150 0.54 5.26 -2.51
CA HIS A 150 -0.31 4.27 -3.16
C HIS A 150 0.48 3.04 -3.61
N MET A 151 -0.24 1.92 -3.73
CA MET A 151 0.26 0.67 -4.27
C MET A 151 -0.68 0.13 -5.36
N LEU A 152 -0.10 -0.28 -6.47
CA LEU A 152 -0.73 -1.10 -7.50
C LEU A 152 -0.17 -2.52 -7.42
N VAL A 153 -1.02 -3.50 -7.12
CA VAL A 153 -0.66 -4.92 -7.29
C VAL A 153 -1.12 -5.39 -8.67
N VAL A 154 -0.21 -5.98 -9.44
CA VAL A 154 -0.50 -6.50 -10.79
C VAL A 154 -0.39 -8.03 -10.82
N PRO A 155 -1.51 -8.76 -10.62
CA PRO A 155 -1.53 -10.21 -10.84
C PRO A 155 -1.15 -10.57 -12.28
N GLY A 156 -0.06 -11.33 -12.43
CA GLY A 156 0.45 -11.82 -13.70
C GLY A 156 -0.35 -12.99 -14.24
N VAL A 157 -1.62 -12.74 -14.56
CA VAL A 157 -2.53 -13.71 -15.17
C VAL A 157 -3.60 -13.02 -16.00
N PHE A 158 -3.84 -13.54 -17.21
CA PHE A 158 -4.97 -13.10 -18.03
C PHE A 158 -6.30 -13.46 -17.37
N THR A 159 -7.12 -12.44 -17.17
CA THR A 159 -8.39 -12.55 -16.44
C THR A 159 -9.52 -11.99 -17.27
N THR A 160 -10.62 -12.73 -17.35
CA THR A 160 -11.93 -12.22 -17.79
C THR A 160 -12.91 -12.46 -16.66
N SER A 161 -14.12 -11.90 -16.73
CA SER A 161 -15.16 -12.19 -15.73
C SER A 161 -15.26 -13.69 -15.48
N ASP A 162 -15.08 -14.08 -14.21
CA ASP A 162 -15.15 -15.45 -13.66
C ASP A 162 -14.09 -16.46 -14.15
N LYS A 163 -13.08 -16.02 -14.91
CA LYS A 163 -11.91 -16.83 -15.30
C LYS A 163 -10.60 -16.21 -14.79
N GLY A 164 -9.56 -17.02 -14.62
CA GLY A 164 -8.28 -16.52 -14.09
C GLY A 164 -8.44 -16.01 -12.66
N TYR A 165 -7.99 -14.77 -12.41
CA TYR A 165 -8.09 -14.12 -11.10
C TYR A 165 -9.53 -13.77 -10.69
N GLY A 166 -10.43 -13.65 -11.68
CA GLY A 166 -11.87 -13.41 -11.51
C GLY A 166 -12.29 -11.96 -11.78
N MET A 167 -11.70 -10.98 -11.07
CA MET A 167 -11.92 -9.55 -11.32
C MET A 167 -10.71 -8.93 -12.01
N VAL A 168 -10.93 -8.16 -13.07
CA VAL A 168 -9.83 -7.58 -13.86
C VAL A 168 -9.15 -6.43 -13.12
N CYS A 169 -9.91 -5.56 -12.46
CA CYS A 169 -9.38 -4.41 -11.72
C CYS A 169 -10.35 -4.01 -10.61
N TYR A 170 -9.81 -3.56 -9.47
CA TYR A 170 -10.58 -2.97 -8.38
C TYR A 170 -9.72 -2.14 -7.42
N CYS A 171 -10.35 -1.15 -6.77
CA CYS A 171 -9.80 -0.48 -5.60
C CYS A 171 -9.90 -1.38 -4.35
N ALA A 172 -8.76 -1.77 -3.77
CA ALA A 172 -8.69 -2.57 -2.55
C ALA A 172 -8.82 -1.70 -1.28
N ASN A 173 -8.08 -0.59 -1.22
CA ASN A 173 -8.05 0.36 -0.10
C ASN A 173 -8.20 1.79 -0.65
N PRO A 174 -9.24 2.57 -0.29
CA PRO A 174 -10.27 2.32 0.73
C PRO A 174 -11.54 1.62 0.16
N GLY A 175 -11.36 0.63 -0.72
CA GLY A 175 -12.46 -0.06 -1.42
C GLY A 175 -12.83 -1.42 -0.83
N MET A 176 -12.51 -2.50 -1.54
CA MET A 176 -12.98 -3.85 -1.23
C MET A 176 -12.66 -4.34 0.20
N LEU A 177 -11.60 -3.84 0.84
CA LEU A 177 -11.23 -4.22 2.21
C LEU A 177 -12.25 -3.78 3.28
N THR A 178 -12.88 -2.62 3.08
CA THR A 178 -14.02 -2.13 3.89
C THR A 178 -15.37 -2.45 3.25
N GLY A 179 -15.32 -3.00 2.02
CA GLY A 179 -16.45 -3.31 1.16
C GLY A 179 -17.03 -2.10 0.44
N VAL A 180 -17.97 -2.39 -0.45
CA VAL A 180 -18.55 -1.38 -1.36
C VAL A 180 -19.83 -0.72 -0.83
N ARG A 181 -20.32 -1.12 0.35
CA ARG A 181 -21.54 -0.57 0.97
C ARG A 181 -21.22 -0.04 2.37
N ARG A 182 -21.43 1.27 2.54
CA ARG A 182 -21.38 2.05 3.80
C ARG A 182 -20.01 2.01 4.49
N ASN A 183 -19.58 3.17 4.99
CA ASN A 183 -18.34 3.36 5.77
C ASN A 183 -17.05 2.86 5.07
N PRO A 184 -16.78 3.28 3.81
CA PRO A 184 -15.47 3.07 3.22
C PRO A 184 -14.40 3.72 4.10
N GLY A 185 -13.23 3.11 4.15
CA GLY A 185 -12.15 3.60 5.01
C GLY A 185 -10.82 3.01 4.61
N TYR A 186 -9.75 3.73 4.93
CA TYR A 186 -8.41 3.15 4.86
C TYR A 186 -8.25 2.16 6.00
N VAL A 187 -7.76 0.96 5.67
CA VAL A 187 -7.29 -0.01 6.66
C VAL A 187 -5.79 -0.12 6.59
N THR A 188 -5.16 -0.36 7.75
CA THR A 188 -3.75 -0.76 7.79
C THR A 188 -3.62 -2.22 7.40
N LEU A 189 -2.72 -2.48 6.45
CA LEU A 189 -2.30 -3.79 6.00
C LEU A 189 -0.91 -4.08 6.58
N ARG A 190 -0.61 -5.34 6.87
CA ARG A 190 0.64 -5.72 7.52
C ARG A 190 1.29 -6.92 6.84
N SER A 191 2.59 -6.85 6.60
CA SER A 191 3.39 -8.00 6.18
C SER A 191 3.59 -9.01 7.33
N LYS A 192 4.05 -10.23 7.04
CA LYS A 192 4.36 -11.23 8.08
C LYS A 192 5.45 -10.77 9.05
N GLY A 193 6.44 -10.00 8.57
CA GLY A 193 7.49 -9.40 9.40
C GLY A 193 7.07 -8.14 10.15
N GLY A 194 5.82 -7.69 9.97
CA GLY A 194 5.22 -6.62 10.77
C GLY A 194 5.25 -5.22 10.14
N LYS A 195 5.83 -5.05 8.94
CA LYS A 195 5.83 -3.77 8.22
C LYS A 195 4.40 -3.41 7.80
N GLU A 196 4.05 -2.13 7.93
CA GLU A 196 2.70 -1.62 7.69
C GLU A 196 2.59 -0.83 6.38
N PHE A 197 1.40 -0.86 5.79
CA PHE A 197 0.99 0.07 4.75
C PHE A 197 -0.47 0.48 4.96
N SER A 198 -0.73 1.79 5.03
CA SER A 198 -2.09 2.35 5.24
C SER A 198 -2.56 3.24 4.09
N GLY A 199 -1.80 3.31 3.00
CA GLY A 199 -2.12 4.10 1.82
C GLY A 199 -3.16 3.46 0.91
N GLY A 200 -3.41 4.10 -0.23
CA GLY A 200 -4.36 3.61 -1.22
C GLY A 200 -3.83 2.37 -1.94
N VAL A 201 -4.67 1.36 -2.13
CA VAL A 201 -4.31 0.14 -2.83
C VAL A 201 -5.32 -0.13 -3.91
N PHE A 202 -4.85 -0.41 -5.12
CA PHE A 202 -5.67 -0.94 -6.20
C PHE A 202 -4.97 -2.14 -6.83
N VAL A 203 -5.78 -3.01 -7.42
CA VAL A 203 -5.34 -4.26 -8.02
C VAL A 203 -5.82 -4.27 -9.44
N GLY A 204 -4.95 -4.58 -10.40
CA GLY A 204 -5.36 -4.75 -11.79
C GLY A 204 -4.50 -5.82 -12.45
N THR A 205 -5.14 -6.83 -13.04
CA THR A 205 -4.45 -7.95 -13.69
C THR A 205 -3.63 -7.48 -14.88
N GLU A 206 -2.65 -8.27 -15.32
CA GLU A 206 -1.75 -7.87 -16.41
C GLU A 206 -2.49 -7.43 -17.69
N ASN A 207 -3.68 -7.99 -17.95
CA ASN A 207 -4.51 -7.65 -19.09
C ASN A 207 -5.51 -6.49 -18.85
N ALA A 208 -5.52 -5.86 -17.66
CA ALA A 208 -6.31 -4.66 -17.40
C ALA A 208 -5.92 -3.52 -18.37
N HIS A 209 -6.90 -2.78 -18.87
CA HIS A 209 -6.65 -1.65 -19.78
C HIS A 209 -6.48 -0.34 -19.01
N LEU A 210 -5.94 0.69 -19.67
CA LEU A 210 -5.66 2.00 -19.05
C LEU A 210 -6.86 2.58 -18.29
N GLY A 211 -8.06 2.54 -18.89
CA GLY A 211 -9.27 3.05 -18.22
C GLY A 211 -9.62 2.34 -16.90
N MET A 212 -9.31 1.05 -16.76
CA MET A 212 -9.52 0.31 -15.51
C MET A 212 -8.50 0.73 -14.45
N PHE A 213 -7.22 0.82 -14.83
CA PHE A 213 -6.19 1.32 -13.91
C PHE A 213 -6.52 2.74 -13.44
N ALA A 214 -6.89 3.64 -14.35
CA ALA A 214 -7.26 5.01 -13.99
C ALA A 214 -8.49 5.04 -13.07
N HIS A 215 -9.55 4.29 -13.39
CA HIS A 215 -10.76 4.24 -12.57
C HIS A 215 -10.47 3.83 -11.12
N ASP A 216 -9.77 2.72 -10.91
CA ASP A 216 -9.54 2.19 -9.56
C ASP A 216 -8.44 2.92 -8.81
N PHE A 217 -7.45 3.45 -9.53
CA PHE A 217 -6.48 4.39 -8.97
C PHE A 217 -7.19 5.63 -8.42
N PHE A 218 -8.18 6.18 -9.14
CA PHE A 218 -8.90 7.37 -8.70
C PHE A 218 -9.74 7.16 -7.44
N HIS A 219 -10.30 5.97 -7.22
CA HIS A 219 -10.90 5.63 -5.93
C HIS A 219 -9.86 5.58 -4.80
N ALA A 220 -8.65 5.09 -5.08
CA ALA A 220 -7.56 5.03 -4.11
C ALA A 220 -6.95 6.42 -3.80
N LEU A 221 -6.96 7.31 -4.80
CA LEU A 221 -6.42 8.67 -4.75
C LEU A 221 -7.40 9.69 -4.16
N GLY A 222 -8.69 9.56 -4.46
CA GLY A 222 -9.72 10.46 -3.95
C GLY A 222 -9.86 10.37 -2.43
N GLY A 223 -9.68 9.18 -1.87
CA GLY A 223 -9.79 8.94 -0.44
C GLY A 223 -11.22 8.92 0.06
N VAL A 224 -11.42 9.22 1.34
CA VAL A 224 -12.72 9.10 2.02
C VAL A 224 -13.07 10.41 2.71
N HIS A 225 -14.33 10.82 2.55
CA HIS A 225 -14.93 11.95 3.24
C HIS A 225 -16.39 11.63 3.57
N ASP A 226 -16.83 11.95 4.79
CA ASP A 226 -18.21 11.74 5.24
C ASP A 226 -18.78 10.33 4.94
N ASN A 227 -17.98 9.29 5.20
CA ASN A 227 -18.30 7.89 4.91
C ASN A 227 -18.62 7.61 3.42
N GLN A 228 -18.03 8.38 2.52
CA GLN A 228 -18.09 8.18 1.07
C GLN A 228 -16.69 8.21 0.47
N ARG A 229 -16.48 7.43 -0.59
CA ARG A 229 -15.25 7.55 -1.38
C ARG A 229 -15.37 8.76 -2.27
N LEU A 230 -14.33 9.59 -2.27
CA LEU A 230 -14.20 10.67 -3.25
C LEU A 230 -13.58 10.11 -4.52
N VAL A 231 -13.83 10.81 -5.62
CA VAL A 231 -13.10 10.67 -6.88
C VAL A 231 -12.56 12.06 -7.21
N PRO A 232 -11.27 12.19 -7.56
CA PRO A 232 -10.61 13.47 -7.80
C PRO A 232 -11.08 14.21 -9.04
#